data_AF-A0AAJ1JCP2-F1
#
_entry.id   AF-A0AAJ1JCP2-F1
#
_cell.length_a   1.000
_cell.length_b   1.000
_cell.length_c   1.000
_cell.angle_alpha   90.00
_cell.angle_beta   90.00
_cell.angle_gamma   90.00
#
_symmetry.space_group_name_H-M   'P 1'
#
loop_
_entity.id
_entity.type
_entity.pdbx_description
1 polymer ?
#
loop_
_entity_poly.entity_id
_entity_poly.type
_entity_poly.pdbx_seq_one_letter_code
_entity_poly.pdbx_strand_id
1 'polypeptide(L)' 'MAQEQKIWCSPLTGKIFQGMVNTKTNVASKKRDITDEAVNAVFEHFYRHRENHEMEMKNGDILNVLISVTKKEHNDAE' A
#
# COMPACT_ATOMS: atom_id res chain seq x y z
N MET A 1 27.66 0.85 8.56
CA MET A 1 26.68 -0.25 8.48
C MET A 1 25.73 0.05 7.33
N ALA A 2 25.45 -0.89 6.42
CA ALA A 2 24.59 -0.64 5.28
C ALA A 2 23.14 -0.42 5.76
N GLN A 3 22.59 0.75 5.46
CA GLN A 3 21.18 1.09 5.67
C GLN A 3 20.53 1.23 4.31
N GLU A 4 19.30 0.75 4.18
CA GLU A 4 18.50 0.88 2.97
C GLU A 4 17.21 1.61 3.30
N GLN A 5 16.79 2.52 2.41
CA GLN A 5 15.49 3.14 2.50
C GLN A 5 14.43 2.15 2.02
N LYS A 6 13.45 1.85 2.86
CA LYS A 6 12.43 0.84 2.60
C LYS A 6 11.05 1.35 2.95
N ILE A 7 10.05 0.83 2.23
CA ILE A 7 8.64 0.91 2.60
C ILE A 7 8.18 -0.49 3.02
N TRP A 8 7.49 -0.61 4.15
CA TRP A 8 6.98 -1.89 4.62
C TRP A 8 5.68 -1.74 5.42
N CYS A 9 4.85 -2.77 5.39
CA CYS A 9 3.70 -2.88 6.29
C CYS A 9 4.15 -3.53 7.61
N SER A 10 3.74 -2.94 8.73
CA SER A 10 3.95 -3.52 10.05
C SER A 10 2.93 -4.64 10.30
N PRO A 11 3.36 -5.89 10.50
CA PRO A 11 2.43 -7.00 10.73
C PRO A 11 1.64 -6.86 12.03
N LEU A 12 2.15 -6.08 12.99
CA LEU A 12 1.50 -5.87 14.29
C LEU A 12 0.42 -4.78 14.26
N THR A 13 0.58 -3.77 13.41
CA THR A 13 -0.29 -2.58 13.42
C THR A 13 -1.04 -2.37 12.10
N GLY A 14 -0.68 -3.09 11.04
CA GLY A 14 -1.19 -2.86 9.69
C GLY A 14 -0.71 -1.55 9.04
N LYS A 15 0.02 -0.71 9.78
CA LYS A 15 0.51 0.58 9.30
C LYS A 15 1.67 0.43 8.34
N ILE A 16 1.69 1.27 7.32
CA ILE A 16 2.77 1.34 6.34
C ILE A 16 3.79 2.38 6.82
N PHE A 17 5.04 1.96 6.92
CA PHE A 17 6.14 2.81 7.32
C PHE A 17 7.14 2.97 6.18
N GLN A 18 7.70 4.18 6.08
CA GLN A 18 8.90 4.45 5.29
C GLN A 18 10.03 4.82 6.22
N GLY A 19 11.23 4.29 5.98
CA GLY A 19 12.39 4.63 6.80
C GLY A 19 13.65 3.86 6.43
N MET A 20 14.70 4.06 7.22
CA MET A 20 15.98 3.38 7.05
C MET A 20 15.99 2.05 7.81
N VAL A 21 16.19 0.95 7.11
CA VAL A 21 16.31 -0.39 7.69
C VAL A 21 17.77 -0.83 7.64
N ASN A 22 18.28 -1.31 8.76
CA ASN A 22 19.59 -1.96 8.80
C ASN A 22 19.48 -3.32 8.11
N THR A 23 20.24 -3.52 7.02
CA THR A 23 20.13 -4.73 6.20
C THR A 23 20.62 -6.00 6.89
N LYS A 24 21.44 -5.87 7.94
CA LYS A 24 21.94 -7.03 8.73
C LYS A 24 20.98 -7.45 9.83
N THR A 25 20.33 -6.49 10.49
CA THR A 25 19.49 -6.77 11.68
C THR A 25 18.00 -6.64 11.42
N ASN A 26 17.59 -6.14 10.23
CA ASN A 26 16.21 -5.77 9.90
C ASN A 26 15.56 -4.77 10.88
N VAL A 27 16.35 -4.11 11.72
CA VAL A 27 15.86 -3.09 12.64
C VAL A 27 15.70 -1.78 11.87
N ALA A 28 14.49 -1.23 11.93
CA ALA A 28 14.19 0.08 11.36
C ALA A 28 14.58 1.20 12.33
N SER A 29 15.16 2.27 11.79
CA SER A 29 15.47 3.51 12.50
C SER A 29 14.85 4.70 11.75
N LYS A 30 14.43 5.74 12.48
CA LYS A 30 13.82 6.96 11.90
C LYS A 30 12.69 6.67 10.90
N LYS A 31 11.75 5.81 11.28
CA LYS A 31 10.57 5.48 10.45
C LYS A 31 9.49 6.54 10.57
N ARG A 32 8.83 6.85 9.46
CA ARG A 32 7.63 7.69 9.37
C ARG A 32 6.44 6.82 9.01
N ASP A 33 5.31 7.02 9.68
CA ASP A 33 4.03 6.44 9.29
C ASP A 33 3.54 7.18 8.03
N ILE A 34 3.34 6.42 6.95
CA ILE A 34 2.92 6.93 5.64
C ILE A 34 1.66 6.22 5.14
N THR A 35 0.87 5.65 6.06
CA THR A 35 -0.24 4.74 5.73
C THR A 35 -1.22 5.40 4.76
N ASP A 36 -1.72 6.59 5.09
CA ASP A 36 -2.71 7.29 4.26
C ASP A 36 -2.14 7.71 2.90
N GLU A 37 -0.88 8.16 2.89
CA GLU A 37 -0.17 8.60 1.69
C GLU A 37 0.04 7.43 0.71
N ALA A 38 0.47 6.28 1.23
CA ALA A 38 0.66 5.06 0.44
C ALA A 38 -0.66 4.49 -0.08
N VAL A 39 -1.69 4.44 0.77
CA VAL A 39 -3.01 3.92 0.39
C VAL A 39 -3.64 4.80 -0.70
N ASN A 40 -3.60 6.13 -0.55
CA ASN A 40 -4.12 7.04 -1.57
C ASN A 40 -3.36 6.93 -2.90
N ALA A 41 -2.02 6.82 -2.85
CA ALA A 41 -1.21 6.64 -4.06
C ALA A 41 -1.55 5.34 -4.79
N VAL A 42 -1.79 4.25 -4.04
CA VAL A 42 -2.22 2.96 -4.62
C VAL A 42 -3.60 3.07 -5.24
N PHE A 43 -4.58 3.69 -4.56
CA PHE A 43 -5.91 3.90 -5.12
C PHE A 43 -5.88 4.75 -6.39
N GLU A 44 -5.10 5.83 -6.40
CA GLU A 44 -4.95 6.67 -7.59
C GLU A 44 -4.30 5.90 -8.74
N HIS A 45 -3.26 5.11 -8.46
CA HIS A 45 -2.61 4.26 -9.44
C HIS A 45 -3.61 3.29 -10.07
N PHE A 46 -4.36 2.55 -9.24
CA PHE A 46 -5.36 1.59 -9.71
C PHE A 46 -6.52 2.24 -10.46
N TYR A 47 -7.00 3.40 -10.00
CA TYR A 47 -8.05 4.15 -10.69
C TYR A 47 -7.64 4.52 -12.13
N ARG A 48 -6.36 4.89 -12.33
CA ARG A 48 -5.82 5.27 -13.63
C ARG A 48 -5.53 4.09 -14.55
N HIS A 49 -5.06 2.96 -14.01
CA HIS A 49 -4.58 1.84 -14.82
C HIS A 49 -5.64 0.75 -15.05
N ARG A 50 -6.67 0.65 -14.20
CA ARG A 50 -7.83 -0.27 -14.34
C ARG A 50 -7.44 -1.73 -14.63
N GLU A 51 -6.30 -2.18 -14.12
CA GLU A 51 -5.85 -3.55 -14.24
C GLU A 51 -6.32 -4.37 -13.04
N ASN A 52 -6.68 -5.63 -13.29
CA ASN A 52 -6.89 -6.61 -12.22
C ASN A 52 -5.52 -7.04 -11.71
N HIS A 53 -5.30 -6.92 -10.40
CA HIS A 53 -4.06 -7.38 -9.78
C HIS A 53 -4.31 -8.65 -8.98
N GLU A 54 -3.61 -9.71 -9.37
CA GLU A 54 -3.59 -10.99 -8.69
C GLU A 54 -2.16 -11.29 -8.24
N MET A 55 -2.01 -11.73 -7.00
CA MET A 55 -0.73 -12.10 -6.43
C MET A 55 -0.87 -13.36 -5.57
N GLU A 56 -0.02 -14.34 -5.83
CA GLU A 56 0.12 -15.51 -4.96
C GLU A 56 0.91 -15.14 -3.70
N MET A 57 0.32 -15.43 -2.55
CA MET A 57 0.93 -15.25 -1.24
C MET A 57 1.82 -16.45 -0.90
N LYS A 58 2.75 -16.24 0.03
CA LYS A 58 3.74 -17.27 0.42
C LYS A 58 3.13 -18.57 0.98
N ASN A 59 1.87 -18.52 1.41
CA ASN A 59 1.12 -19.66 1.95
C ASN A 59 0.24 -20.36 0.88
N GLY A 60 0.32 -19.94 -0.39
CA GLY A 60 -0.49 -20.47 -1.49
C GLY A 60 -1.86 -19.81 -1.64
N ASP A 61 -2.21 -18.85 -0.77
CA ASP A 61 -3.43 -18.06 -0.95
C ASP A 61 -3.27 -17.11 -2.14
N ILE A 62 -4.35 -16.89 -2.88
CA ILE A 62 -4.38 -15.91 -3.98
C ILE A 62 -5.03 -14.64 -3.46
N LEU A 63 -4.29 -13.54 -3.49
CA LEU A 63 -4.83 -12.21 -3.25
C LEU A 63 -5.24 -11.58 -4.58
N ASN A 64 -6.53 -11.32 -4.75
CA ASN A 64 -7.07 -10.64 -5.92
C ASN A 64 -7.64 -9.27 -5.52
N VAL A 65 -7.24 -8.22 -6.21
CA VAL A 65 -7.71 -6.85 -6.00
C VAL A 65 -8.55 -6.42 -7.20
N LEU A 66 -9.87 -6.36 -6.98
CA LEU A 66 -10.84 -5.84 -7.94
C LEU A 66 -11.19 -4.39 -7.58
N ILE A 67 -10.96 -3.47 -8.51
CA ILE A 67 -11.26 -2.04 -8.34
C ILE A 67 -12.58 -1.73 -9.04
N SER A 68 -13.58 -1.30 -8.27
CA SER A 68 -14.86 -0.82 -8.81
C SER A 68 -14.98 0.68 -8.60
N VAL A 69 -15.23 1.42 -9.68
CA VAL A 69 -15.45 2.87 -9.64
C VAL A 69 -16.93 3.14 -9.86
N THR A 70 -17.61 3.66 -8.84
CA THR A 70 -18.99 4.11 -8.95
C THR A 70 -19.03 5.61 -9.15
N LYS A 71 -19.71 6.08 -10.21
CA LYS A 71 -20.02 7.50 -10.35
C LYS A 71 -21.15 7.84 -9.38
N LYS A 72 -20.93 8.86 -8.55
CA LYS A 72 -22.02 9.43 -7.77
C LYS A 72 -22.91 10.22 -8.72
N GLU A 73 -24.16 9.81 -8.88
CA GLU A 73 -25.14 10.62 -9.63
C GLU A 73 -25.29 11.96 -8.90
N HIS A 74 -25.06 13.06 -9.62
CA HIS A 74 -25.51 14.36 -9.17
C HIS A 74 -27.02 14.41 -9.43
N ASN A 75 -27.81 14.35 -8.36
CA ASN A 75 -29.17 14.88 -8.42
C ASN A 75 -29.04 16.40 -8.41
N ASP A 76 -28.80 16.99 -9.58
CA ASP A 76 -29.14 18.38 -9.83
C ASP A 76 -30.68 18.44 -9.93
N ALA A 77 -31.33 18.48 -8.76
CA ALA A 77 -32.70 18.94 -8.66
C ALA A 77 -32.66 20.47 -8.64
N GLU A 78 -32.72 21.05 -9.84
CA GLU A 78 -33.08 22.46 -10.07
C GLU A 78 -34.59 22.66 -9.90
#